data_AF-A0A2T6DWI4-F1
#
_entry.id   AF-A0A2T6DWI4-F1
#
_cell.length_a   1.000
_cell.length_b   1.000
_cell.length_c   1.000
_cell.angle_alpha   90.00
_cell.angle_beta   90.00
_cell.angle_gamma   90.00
#
_symmetry.space_group_name_H-M   'P 1'
#
loop_
_entity.id
_entity.type
_entity.pdbx_description
1 polymer ?
#
loop_
_entity_poly.entity_id
_entity_poly.type
_entity_poly.pdbx_seq_one_letter_code
_entity_poly.pdbx_strand_id
1 'polypeptide(L)'
;MRFNVSSQLQYKIDGPSTLILNIHALRTPSQSIVSEQFQLDPILNYEEFVSASGENRFIRLETGDAKSLRISYNAEVDVNAQVFPSANLGGVPVSQMHRNVIPFLFPSRYCQSDRLYRLAFDKFGNIPTPYEKVVAITDWIHNNVDYTPGSTNSQTSAFDSVTQREGVCRDFAHLGIALCRALTIPARYFSGYAYQLQPPDFHACFEAYIGGQWLIFDATRLAPLNGLVRIGTGRDAADTAIGTIFGRMKLESISVMNDLAPGQENSYKPITREDLEVNAVSLDSLAPQPQNQRDQQQNQPPVQGNANQNAAPAPAPANNNNAPAPAPAQEPAPVS
;
A
#
# COMPACT_ATOMS: atom_id res chain seq x y z
N MET A 1 -4.14 -6.54 20.07
CA MET A 1 -2.94 -7.35 20.40
C MET A 1 -1.79 -6.38 20.48
N ARG A 2 -1.02 -6.41 21.56
CA ARG A 2 0.04 -5.43 21.78
C ARG A 2 1.40 -5.96 21.39
N PHE A 3 2.16 -5.11 20.71
CA PHE A 3 3.49 -5.39 20.20
C PHE A 3 4.47 -4.31 20.65
N ASN A 4 5.70 -4.72 20.95
CA ASN A 4 6.83 -3.83 21.14
C ASN A 4 7.69 -3.86 19.88
N VAL A 5 7.67 -2.76 19.13
CA VAL A 5 8.47 -2.60 17.91
C VAL A 5 9.67 -1.73 18.18
N SER A 6 10.81 -2.07 17.57
CA SER A 6 11.99 -1.22 17.60
C SER A 6 12.77 -1.29 16.30
N SER A 7 13.43 -0.21 15.93
CA SER A 7 14.38 -0.18 14.84
C SER A 7 15.54 0.76 15.14
N GLN A 8 16.75 0.32 14.81
CA GLN A 8 17.95 1.12 14.83
C GLN A 8 18.61 1.10 13.45
N LEU A 9 18.85 2.29 12.88
CA LEU A 9 19.53 2.46 11.61
C LEU A 9 20.80 3.28 11.83
N GLN A 10 21.92 2.85 11.24
CA GLN A 10 23.18 3.59 11.29
C GLN A 10 23.61 3.97 9.88
N TYR A 11 23.85 5.27 9.68
CA TYR A 11 24.33 5.81 8.43
C TYR A 11 25.71 6.41 8.59
N LYS A 12 26.56 6.19 7.58
CA LYS A 12 27.74 7.01 7.30
C LYS A 12 27.35 8.14 6.37
N ILE A 13 27.82 9.35 6.66
CA ILE A 13 27.51 10.55 5.89
C ILE A 13 28.81 11.04 5.25
N ASP A 14 28.86 10.94 3.92
CA ASP A 14 30.01 11.33 3.10
C ASP A 14 29.89 12.77 2.58
N GLY A 15 28.72 13.41 2.74
CA GLY A 15 28.49 14.82 2.44
C GLY A 15 27.09 15.30 2.89
N PRO A 16 26.83 16.62 2.86
CA PRO A 16 25.52 17.17 3.24
C PRO A 16 24.38 16.46 2.51
N SER A 17 23.41 15.96 3.27
CA SER A 17 22.32 15.14 2.75
C SER A 17 21.01 15.47 3.46
N THR A 18 19.90 15.24 2.78
CA THR A 18 18.55 15.21 3.35
C THR A 18 18.06 13.77 3.36
N LEU A 19 17.50 13.34 4.50
CA LEU A 19 16.86 12.04 4.64
C LEU A 19 15.36 12.24 4.87
N ILE A 20 14.55 11.53 4.08
CA ILE A 20 13.12 11.32 4.37
C ILE A 20 12.94 9.88 4.82
N LEU A 21 12.47 9.70 6.05
CA LEU A 21 12.39 8.42 6.74
C LEU A 21 10.93 8.02 7.00
N ASN A 22 10.59 6.74 6.85
CA ASN A 22 9.28 6.16 7.14
C ASN A 22 9.45 4.88 7.96
N ILE A 23 9.57 5.02 9.28
CA ILE A 23 9.71 3.90 10.21
C ILE A 23 8.71 3.96 11.38
N HIS A 24 8.00 5.07 11.54
CA HIS A 24 7.04 5.21 12.63
C HIS A 24 5.83 4.31 12.37
N ALA A 25 5.34 3.65 13.43
CA ALA A 25 4.07 2.95 13.34
C ALA A 25 2.95 3.91 12.95
N LEU A 26 2.04 3.45 12.09
CA LEU A 26 0.90 4.23 11.64
C LEU A 26 -0.19 4.30 12.73
N ARG A 27 -0.96 5.39 12.76
CA ARG A 27 -2.19 5.48 13.57
C ARG A 27 -3.40 5.22 12.68
N THR A 28 -4.17 4.19 13.00
CA THR A 28 -5.41 3.85 12.28
C THR A 28 -6.50 3.48 13.31
N PRO A 29 -7.78 3.36 12.92
CA PRO A 29 -8.81 2.90 13.86
C PRO A 29 -8.56 1.49 14.43
N SER A 30 -7.77 0.67 13.75
CA SER A 30 -7.38 -0.70 14.15
C SER A 30 -5.93 -0.77 14.68
N GLN A 31 -5.19 0.33 14.72
CA GLN A 31 -3.82 0.38 15.23
C GLN A 31 -3.58 1.66 16.02
N SER A 32 -3.38 1.53 17.34
CA SER A 32 -3.11 2.66 18.23
C SER A 32 -1.73 2.56 18.87
N ILE A 33 -1.04 3.69 18.97
CA ILE A 33 0.29 3.77 19.58
C ILE A 33 0.09 4.09 21.06
N VAL A 34 0.49 3.17 21.93
CA VAL A 34 0.40 3.31 23.39
C VAL A 34 1.52 4.23 23.89
N SER A 35 2.74 4.00 23.41
CA SER A 35 3.89 4.85 23.65
C SER A 35 4.85 4.78 22.46
N GLU A 36 5.58 5.86 22.19
CA GLU A 36 6.66 5.85 21.20
C GLU A 36 7.79 6.79 21.60
N GLN A 37 9.01 6.46 21.18
CA GLN A 37 10.20 7.27 21.34
C GLN A 37 11.03 7.24 20.07
N PHE A 38 11.42 8.42 19.60
CA PHE A 38 12.30 8.62 18.46
C PHE A 38 13.53 9.41 18.89
N GLN A 39 14.71 8.96 18.50
CA GLN A 39 15.98 9.59 18.85
C GLN A 39 16.95 9.63 17.66
N LEU A 40 17.70 10.72 17.59
CA LEU A 40 18.79 10.93 16.64
C LEU A 40 20.09 11.15 17.43
N ASP A 41 21.17 10.49 16.99
CA ASP A 41 22.51 10.69 17.52
C ASP A 41 23.52 10.86 16.36
N PRO A 42 24.14 12.04 16.20
CA PRO A 42 23.99 13.24 17.04
C PRO A 42 22.58 13.84 16.97
N ILE A 43 22.26 14.71 17.93
CA ILE A 43 20.99 15.44 17.92
C ILE A 43 20.94 16.36 16.70
N LEU A 44 19.95 16.14 15.84
CA LEU A 44 19.67 16.95 14.65
C LEU A 44 18.22 17.46 14.71
N ASN A 45 17.98 18.59 14.07
CA ASN A 45 16.62 19.07 13.86
C ASN A 45 15.93 18.20 12.81
N TYR A 46 14.67 17.87 13.06
CA TYR A 46 13.84 17.13 12.12
C TYR A 46 12.40 17.64 12.16
N GLU A 47 11.66 17.34 11.11
CA GLU A 47 10.23 17.62 10.98
C GLU A 47 9.49 16.30 10.76
N GLU A 48 8.41 16.07 11.52
CA GLU A 48 7.46 15.00 11.22
C GLU A 48 6.30 15.58 10.40
N PHE A 49 5.95 14.93 9.30
CA PHE A 49 4.84 15.33 8.42
C PHE A 49 4.12 14.10 7.87
N VAL A 50 2.91 14.30 7.34
CA VAL A 50 2.12 13.23 6.70
C VAL A 50 2.13 13.35 5.19
N SER A 51 1.96 12.25 4.46
CA SER A 51 1.79 12.31 3.00
C SER A 51 0.61 13.19 2.61
N ALA A 52 0.63 13.74 1.39
CA ALA A 52 -0.53 14.45 0.83
C ALA A 52 -1.77 13.55 0.71
N SER A 53 -1.58 12.23 0.60
CA SER A 53 -2.65 11.22 0.63
C SER A 53 -3.16 10.90 2.04
N GLY A 54 -2.49 11.39 3.09
CA GLY A 54 -3.06 11.57 4.43
C GLY A 54 -2.84 10.46 5.45
N GLU A 55 -1.99 9.46 5.18
CA GLU A 55 -1.80 8.35 6.14
C GLU A 55 -0.34 8.19 6.57
N ASN A 56 0.60 8.01 5.65
CA ASN A 56 1.99 7.68 6.02
C ASN A 56 2.67 8.82 6.80
N ARG A 57 3.37 8.47 7.89
CA ARG A 57 4.13 9.38 8.74
C ARG A 57 5.59 9.41 8.31
N PHE A 58 6.06 10.57 7.88
CA PHE A 58 7.44 10.77 7.45
C PHE A 58 8.18 11.68 8.41
N ILE A 59 9.48 11.43 8.53
CA ILE A 59 10.42 12.35 9.16
C ILE A 59 11.35 12.88 8.09
N ARG A 60 11.51 14.21 8.01
CA ARG A 60 12.52 14.87 7.19
C ARG A 60 13.58 15.47 8.09
N LEU A 61 14.84 15.20 7.79
CA LEU A 61 15.98 15.81 8.47
C LEU A 61 17.11 16.13 7.50
N GLU A 62 17.91 17.12 7.85
CA GLU A 62 19.15 17.47 7.17
C GLU A 62 20.34 17.05 8.02
N THR A 63 21.36 16.47 7.40
CA THR A 63 22.54 15.95 8.13
C THR A 63 23.50 17.05 8.57
N GLY A 64 23.46 18.22 7.93
CA GLY A 64 24.49 19.25 8.08
C GLY A 64 25.89 18.67 7.87
N ASP A 65 26.80 18.97 8.80
CA ASP A 65 28.20 18.51 8.79
C ASP A 65 28.44 17.16 9.48
N ALA A 66 27.37 16.49 9.96
CA ALA A 66 27.49 15.21 10.63
C ALA A 66 28.19 14.17 9.73
N LYS A 67 29.01 13.30 10.35
CA LYS A 67 29.76 12.23 9.64
C LYS A 67 29.12 10.86 9.82
N SER A 68 28.30 10.71 10.85
CA SER A 68 27.51 9.52 11.13
C SER A 68 26.18 9.94 11.71
N LEU A 69 25.16 9.12 11.52
CA LEU A 69 23.85 9.31 12.12
C LEU A 69 23.30 7.95 12.55
N ARG A 70 22.99 7.84 13.85
CA ARG A 70 22.22 6.73 14.40
C ARG A 70 20.79 7.22 14.65
N ILE A 71 19.83 6.43 14.17
CA ILE A 71 18.40 6.68 14.31
C ILE A 71 17.81 5.52 15.09
N SER A 72 17.07 5.82 16.15
CA SER A 72 16.39 4.82 16.98
C SER A 72 14.91 5.15 17.11
N TYR A 73 14.06 4.16 16.87
CA TYR A 73 12.62 4.22 17.13
C TYR A 73 12.21 3.03 17.98
N ASN A 74 11.40 3.28 19.01
CA ASN A 74 10.79 2.25 19.85
C ASN A 74 9.33 2.62 20.08
N ALA A 75 8.42 1.65 20.03
CA ALA A 75 7.01 1.88 20.34
C ALA A 75 6.31 0.64 20.89
N GLU A 76 5.36 0.85 21.80
CA GLU A 76 4.32 -0.12 22.14
C GLU A 76 3.07 0.22 21.33
N VAL A 77 2.57 -0.76 20.56
CA VAL A 77 1.47 -0.56 19.60
C VAL A 77 0.40 -1.62 19.82
N ASP A 78 -0.86 -1.20 19.95
CA ASP A 78 -2.02 -2.10 19.98
C ASP A 78 -2.62 -2.24 18.58
N VAL A 79 -2.62 -3.46 18.05
CA VAL A 79 -3.13 -3.83 16.72
C VAL A 79 -4.36 -4.74 16.87
N ASN A 80 -5.46 -4.35 16.24
CA ASN A 80 -6.71 -5.11 16.20
C ASN A 80 -6.95 -5.69 14.80
N ALA A 81 -6.33 -6.84 14.52
CA ALA A 81 -6.57 -7.59 13.29
C ALA A 81 -7.99 -8.19 13.28
N GLN A 82 -8.70 -8.02 12.16
CA GLN A 82 -10.04 -8.56 11.95
C GLN A 82 -9.96 -9.82 11.09
N VAL A 83 -10.76 -10.83 11.44
CA VAL A 83 -10.84 -12.11 10.72
C VAL A 83 -12.25 -12.29 10.19
N PHE A 84 -12.38 -12.62 8.90
CA PHE A 84 -13.66 -12.78 8.21
C PHE A 84 -13.74 -14.13 7.52
N PRO A 85 -14.92 -14.80 7.51
CA PRO A 85 -15.11 -15.96 6.65
C PRO A 85 -14.95 -15.57 5.18
N SER A 86 -14.05 -16.25 4.46
CA SER A 86 -13.72 -15.92 3.07
C SER A 86 -14.90 -16.12 2.12
N ALA A 87 -15.81 -17.05 2.44
CA ALA A 87 -17.03 -17.33 1.69
C ALA A 87 -17.97 -16.12 1.55
N ASN A 88 -17.86 -15.12 2.43
CA ASN A 88 -18.70 -13.92 2.42
C ASN A 88 -18.12 -12.78 1.57
N LEU A 89 -16.94 -12.98 0.96
CA LEU A 89 -16.20 -11.94 0.25
C LEU A 89 -16.53 -11.94 -1.25
N GLY A 90 -17.49 -11.09 -1.63
CA GLY A 90 -17.83 -10.85 -3.04
C GLY A 90 -16.90 -9.83 -3.73
N GLY A 91 -16.97 -9.78 -5.05
CA GLY A 91 -16.38 -8.69 -5.83
C GLY A 91 -17.16 -7.39 -5.66
N VAL A 92 -16.45 -6.25 -5.64
CA VAL A 92 -17.06 -4.92 -5.66
C VAL A 92 -16.96 -4.39 -7.10
N PRO A 93 -18.07 -4.10 -7.80
CA PRO A 93 -18.00 -3.50 -9.13
C PRO A 93 -17.26 -2.17 -9.08
N VAL A 94 -16.43 -1.87 -10.09
CA VAL A 94 -15.65 -0.61 -10.16
C VAL A 94 -16.55 0.63 -10.01
N SER A 95 -17.76 0.59 -10.57
CA SER A 95 -18.76 1.67 -10.47
C SER A 95 -19.29 1.92 -9.04
N GLN A 96 -19.09 0.98 -8.12
CA GLN A 96 -19.52 1.06 -6.72
C GLN A 96 -18.34 1.22 -5.75
N MET A 97 -17.11 1.17 -6.24
CA MET A 97 -15.92 1.35 -5.39
C MET A 97 -15.85 2.78 -4.86
N HIS A 98 -15.45 2.92 -3.60
CA HIS A 98 -15.19 4.24 -3.04
C HIS A 98 -14.02 4.91 -3.80
N ARG A 99 -14.11 6.22 -4.02
CA ARG A 99 -13.14 6.98 -4.85
C ARG A 99 -11.68 6.84 -4.41
N ASN A 100 -11.42 6.60 -3.13
CA ASN A 100 -10.06 6.39 -2.61
C ASN A 100 -9.45 5.03 -2.96
N VAL A 101 -10.27 4.06 -3.42
CA VAL A 101 -9.81 2.73 -3.85
C VAL A 101 -9.33 2.76 -5.31
N ILE A 102 -9.96 3.60 -6.13
CA ILE A 102 -9.72 3.68 -7.58
C ILE A 102 -8.23 3.87 -7.96
N PRO A 103 -7.42 4.69 -7.28
CA PRO A 103 -5.98 4.82 -7.59
C PRO A 103 -5.20 3.50 -7.56
N PHE A 104 -5.67 2.52 -6.77
CA PHE A 104 -5.03 1.23 -6.58
C PHE A 104 -5.41 0.19 -7.64
N LEU A 105 -6.18 0.58 -8.66
CA LEU A 105 -6.37 -0.21 -9.89
C LEU A 105 -5.25 0.04 -10.92
N PHE A 106 -4.60 1.20 -10.86
CA PHE A 106 -3.69 1.63 -11.92
C PHE A 106 -2.25 1.15 -11.72
N PRO A 107 -1.47 1.01 -12.81
CA PRO A 107 -0.04 0.73 -12.74
C PRO A 107 0.70 1.77 -11.89
N SER A 108 1.84 1.39 -11.32
CA SER A 108 2.75 2.30 -10.60
C SER A 108 4.21 1.97 -10.90
N ARG A 109 5.19 2.72 -10.36
CA ARG A 109 6.60 2.62 -10.72
C ARG A 109 7.15 1.20 -10.66
N TYR A 110 6.75 0.42 -9.65
CA TYR A 110 7.23 -0.95 -9.46
C TYR A 110 6.17 -2.02 -9.78
N CYS A 111 4.96 -1.61 -10.15
CA CYS A 111 3.82 -2.51 -10.40
C CYS A 111 3.21 -2.23 -11.78
N GLN A 112 3.90 -2.63 -12.85
CA GLN A 112 3.50 -2.39 -14.24
C GLN A 112 2.40 -3.37 -14.70
N SER A 113 1.24 -3.32 -14.04
CA SER A 113 0.12 -4.24 -14.25
C SER A 113 -0.44 -4.23 -15.68
N ASP A 114 -0.37 -3.10 -16.36
CA ASP A 114 -0.70 -2.93 -17.78
C ASP A 114 0.12 -3.82 -18.71
N ARG A 115 1.34 -4.22 -18.30
CA ARG A 115 2.22 -5.11 -19.05
C ARG A 115 2.03 -6.60 -18.70
N LEU A 116 1.23 -6.90 -17.68
CA LEU A 116 1.09 -8.26 -17.13
C LEU A 116 -0.31 -8.87 -17.33
N TYR A 117 -1.24 -8.16 -17.97
CA TYR A 117 -2.63 -8.62 -18.20
C TYR A 117 -2.72 -10.04 -18.75
N ARG A 118 -2.03 -10.33 -19.87
CA ARG A 118 -2.14 -11.63 -20.54
C ARG A 118 -1.67 -12.77 -19.64
N LEU A 119 -0.51 -12.61 -19.00
CA LEU A 119 0.01 -13.59 -18.05
C LEU A 119 -0.95 -13.83 -16.89
N ALA A 120 -1.45 -12.75 -16.28
CA ALA A 120 -2.34 -12.83 -15.14
C ALA A 120 -3.67 -13.49 -15.52
N PHE A 121 -4.24 -13.13 -16.67
CA PHE A 121 -5.48 -13.69 -17.18
C PHE A 121 -5.34 -15.18 -17.53
N ASP A 122 -4.28 -15.56 -18.25
CA ASP A 122 -4.04 -16.96 -18.65
C ASP A 122 -3.88 -17.88 -17.43
N LYS A 123 -3.28 -17.38 -16.33
CA LYS A 123 -3.06 -18.16 -15.11
C LYS A 123 -4.24 -18.17 -14.15
N PHE A 124 -4.91 -17.03 -13.95
CA PHE A 124 -5.83 -16.82 -12.83
C PHE A 124 -7.21 -16.32 -13.27
N GLY A 125 -7.41 -15.99 -14.55
CA GLY A 125 -8.62 -15.35 -15.05
C GLY A 125 -9.90 -16.17 -14.84
N ASN A 126 -9.78 -17.50 -14.95
CA ASN A 126 -10.89 -18.45 -14.83
C ASN A 126 -11.28 -18.82 -13.40
N ILE A 127 -10.50 -18.40 -12.39
CA ILE A 127 -10.87 -18.61 -10.99
C ILE A 127 -12.09 -17.72 -10.68
N PRO A 128 -13.15 -18.22 -10.03
CA PRO A 128 -14.43 -17.51 -10.02
C PRO A 128 -14.46 -16.29 -9.08
N THR A 129 -13.89 -16.40 -7.88
CA THR A 129 -13.96 -15.32 -6.88
C THR A 129 -12.68 -14.48 -6.83
N PRO A 130 -12.76 -13.17 -6.52
CA PRO A 130 -11.56 -12.35 -6.34
C PRO A 130 -10.67 -12.84 -5.20
N TYR A 131 -11.24 -13.35 -4.10
CA TYR A 131 -10.45 -13.89 -2.99
C TYR A 131 -9.62 -15.09 -3.44
N GLU A 132 -10.24 -16.09 -4.07
CA GLU A 132 -9.52 -17.27 -4.58
C GLU A 132 -8.47 -16.88 -5.63
N LYS A 133 -8.72 -15.86 -6.46
CA LYS A 133 -7.72 -15.31 -7.39
C LYS A 133 -6.49 -14.80 -6.66
N VAL A 134 -6.67 -13.96 -5.64
CA VAL A 134 -5.54 -13.39 -4.90
C VAL A 134 -4.80 -14.46 -4.10
N VAL A 135 -5.51 -15.44 -3.55
CA VAL A 135 -4.89 -16.63 -2.94
C VAL A 135 -4.04 -17.38 -3.96
N ALA A 136 -4.58 -17.68 -5.15
CA ALA A 136 -3.83 -18.38 -6.19
C ALA A 136 -2.62 -17.59 -6.72
N ILE A 137 -2.72 -16.27 -6.80
CA ILE A 137 -1.59 -15.38 -7.12
C ILE A 137 -0.51 -15.51 -6.04
N THR A 138 -0.91 -15.40 -4.77
CA THR A 138 0.00 -15.47 -3.61
C THR A 138 0.72 -16.82 -3.57
N ASP A 139 -0.03 -17.91 -3.75
CA ASP A 139 0.51 -19.28 -3.77
C ASP A 139 1.42 -19.50 -4.97
N TRP A 140 1.07 -18.97 -6.15
CA TRP A 140 1.91 -19.07 -7.33
C TRP A 140 3.23 -18.31 -7.16
N ILE A 141 3.22 -17.10 -6.59
CA ILE A 141 4.45 -16.35 -6.31
C ILE A 141 5.32 -17.15 -5.34
N HIS A 142 4.77 -17.61 -4.22
CA HIS A 142 5.50 -18.40 -3.22
C HIS A 142 6.19 -19.63 -3.83
N ASN A 143 5.51 -20.34 -4.73
CA ASN A 143 6.01 -21.58 -5.33
C ASN A 143 6.94 -21.37 -6.53
N ASN A 144 7.02 -20.15 -7.09
CA ASN A 144 7.71 -19.90 -8.37
C ASN A 144 8.68 -18.71 -8.30
N VAL A 145 8.92 -18.14 -7.12
CA VAL A 145 9.88 -17.07 -6.90
C VAL A 145 10.68 -17.44 -5.65
N ASP A 146 11.99 -17.53 -5.80
CA ASP A 146 12.90 -17.86 -4.71
C ASP A 146 13.14 -16.62 -3.83
N TYR A 147 13.14 -16.83 -2.51
CA TYR A 147 13.49 -15.77 -1.56
C TYR A 147 15.02 -15.70 -1.41
N THR A 148 15.65 -14.71 -2.04
CA THR A 148 17.11 -14.62 -2.18
C THR A 148 17.60 -13.23 -1.78
N PRO A 149 18.02 -13.02 -0.52
CA PRO A 149 18.57 -11.75 -0.06
C PRO A 149 19.75 -11.28 -0.94
N GLY A 150 19.70 -10.01 -1.38
CA GLY A 150 20.75 -9.42 -2.23
C GLY A 150 20.64 -9.71 -3.73
N SER A 151 19.66 -10.50 -4.18
CA SER A 151 19.40 -10.73 -5.62
C SER A 151 18.88 -9.48 -6.35
N THR A 152 18.17 -8.60 -5.64
CA THR A 152 17.48 -7.44 -6.20
C THR A 152 18.01 -6.12 -5.63
N ASN A 153 17.59 -5.00 -6.25
CA ASN A 153 17.95 -3.66 -5.80
C ASN A 153 16.72 -2.72 -5.86
N SER A 154 16.91 -1.46 -5.48
CA SER A 154 15.81 -0.48 -5.40
C SER A 154 15.13 -0.18 -6.74
N GLN A 155 15.74 -0.53 -7.88
CA GLN A 155 15.17 -0.33 -9.21
C GLN A 155 14.29 -1.50 -9.68
N THR A 156 14.46 -2.69 -9.10
CA THR A 156 13.73 -3.92 -9.44
C THR A 156 12.22 -3.70 -9.28
N SER A 157 11.46 -4.20 -10.26
CA SER A 157 10.01 -4.10 -10.35
C SER A 157 9.32 -5.45 -10.57
N ALA A 158 8.00 -5.49 -10.43
CA ALA A 158 7.19 -6.69 -10.68
C ALA A 158 7.42 -7.29 -12.08
N PHE A 159 7.64 -6.43 -13.09
CA PHE A 159 7.94 -6.87 -14.45
C PHE A 159 9.29 -7.59 -14.57
N ASP A 160 10.25 -7.24 -13.72
CA ASP A 160 11.54 -7.92 -13.64
C ASP A 160 11.38 -9.24 -12.88
N SER A 161 10.81 -9.19 -11.67
CA SER A 161 10.67 -10.34 -10.76
C SER A 161 9.88 -11.50 -11.38
N VAL A 162 8.87 -11.22 -12.22
CA VAL A 162 8.10 -12.28 -12.89
C VAL A 162 8.92 -13.09 -13.89
N THR A 163 10.04 -12.55 -14.35
CA THR A 163 10.99 -13.25 -15.24
C THR A 163 12.19 -13.80 -14.50
N GLN A 164 12.73 -13.03 -13.54
CA GLN A 164 13.92 -13.38 -12.75
C GLN A 164 13.67 -14.54 -11.80
N ARG A 165 12.46 -14.63 -11.22
CA ARG A 165 12.08 -15.68 -10.25
C ARG A 165 12.92 -15.71 -8.98
N GLU A 166 13.50 -14.57 -8.62
CA GLU A 166 14.19 -14.38 -7.35
C GLU A 166 13.88 -12.96 -6.81
N GLY A 167 13.90 -12.80 -5.49
CA GLY A 167 13.71 -11.51 -4.86
C GLY A 167 13.58 -11.58 -3.34
N VAL A 168 13.16 -10.46 -2.74
CA VAL A 168 12.85 -10.36 -1.30
C VAL A 168 11.40 -9.88 -1.09
N CYS A 169 10.98 -9.68 0.17
CA CYS A 169 9.60 -9.35 0.53
C CYS A 169 8.99 -8.18 -0.28
N ARG A 170 9.79 -7.14 -0.56
CA ARG A 170 9.43 -6.01 -1.43
C ARG A 170 9.00 -6.46 -2.83
N ASP A 171 9.76 -7.36 -3.44
CA ASP A 171 9.56 -7.79 -4.82
C ASP A 171 8.35 -8.74 -4.92
N PHE A 172 8.17 -9.59 -3.91
CA PHE A 172 7.00 -10.45 -3.75
C PHE A 172 5.71 -9.62 -3.64
N ALA A 173 5.76 -8.56 -2.81
CA ALA A 173 4.65 -7.62 -2.66
C ALA A 173 4.31 -6.91 -3.99
N HIS A 174 5.31 -6.39 -4.70
CA HIS A 174 5.10 -5.71 -5.99
C HIS A 174 4.51 -6.65 -7.04
N LEU A 175 5.01 -7.89 -7.12
CA LEU A 175 4.48 -8.88 -8.05
C LEU A 175 3.02 -9.24 -7.73
N GLY A 176 2.68 -9.44 -6.45
CA GLY A 176 1.31 -9.66 -6.00
C GLY A 176 0.37 -8.53 -6.39
N ILE A 177 0.78 -7.29 -6.12
CA ILE A 177 0.02 -6.08 -6.49
C ILE A 177 -0.18 -5.99 -8.00
N ALA A 178 0.88 -6.17 -8.78
CA ALA A 178 0.82 -6.02 -10.23
C ALA A 178 -0.11 -7.06 -10.88
N LEU A 179 -0.06 -8.32 -10.41
CA LEU A 179 -0.95 -9.38 -10.88
C LEU A 179 -2.40 -9.17 -10.45
N CYS A 180 -2.65 -8.66 -9.24
CA CYS A 180 -3.99 -8.28 -8.79
C CYS A 180 -4.59 -7.18 -9.66
N ARG A 181 -3.83 -6.08 -9.86
CA ARG A 181 -4.27 -4.94 -10.67
C ARG A 181 -4.49 -5.32 -12.14
N ALA A 182 -3.66 -6.22 -12.68
CA ALA A 182 -3.84 -6.78 -14.01
C ALA A 182 -5.18 -7.52 -14.17
N LEU A 183 -5.77 -8.00 -13.06
CA LEU A 183 -7.08 -8.66 -13.02
C LEU A 183 -8.20 -7.76 -12.51
N THR A 184 -7.99 -6.43 -12.51
CA THR A 184 -8.97 -5.44 -12.03
C THR A 184 -9.31 -5.61 -10.55
N ILE A 185 -8.38 -6.11 -9.74
CA ILE A 185 -8.49 -6.18 -8.28
C ILE A 185 -7.64 -5.04 -7.70
N PRO A 186 -8.21 -4.05 -7.01
CA PRO A 186 -7.42 -2.99 -6.40
C PRO A 186 -6.47 -3.59 -5.38
N ALA A 187 -5.20 -3.24 -5.46
CA ALA A 187 -4.18 -3.73 -4.54
C ALA A 187 -3.22 -2.61 -4.15
N ARG A 188 -2.80 -2.58 -2.89
CA ARG A 188 -1.87 -1.57 -2.34
C ARG A 188 -0.73 -2.25 -1.61
N TYR A 189 0.40 -1.55 -1.56
CA TYR A 189 1.59 -1.99 -0.84
C TYR A 189 1.41 -1.78 0.65
N PHE A 190 1.96 -2.70 1.44
CA PHE A 190 2.03 -2.63 2.89
C PHE A 190 3.49 -2.71 3.31
N SER A 191 3.92 -1.81 4.19
CA SER A 191 5.18 -1.94 4.94
C SER A 191 4.90 -1.97 6.44
N GLY A 192 5.70 -2.73 7.18
CA GLY A 192 5.51 -2.86 8.62
C GLY A 192 6.64 -3.57 9.36
N TYR A 193 6.48 -3.63 10.67
CA TYR A 193 7.22 -4.54 11.54
C TYR A 193 6.52 -5.90 11.57
N ALA A 194 7.26 -7.01 11.71
CA ALA A 194 6.70 -8.35 11.63
C ALA A 194 7.17 -9.24 12.79
N TYR A 195 6.22 -9.69 13.62
CA TYR A 195 6.48 -10.61 14.71
C TYR A 195 6.87 -11.99 14.16
N GLN A 196 7.85 -12.65 14.78
CA GLN A 196 8.40 -13.96 14.35
C GLN A 196 9.09 -13.98 12.98
N LEU A 197 9.35 -12.83 12.35
CA LEU A 197 10.17 -12.78 11.13
C LEU A 197 11.63 -13.16 11.44
N GLN A 198 12.20 -14.07 10.64
CA GLN A 198 13.58 -14.54 10.80
C GLN A 198 14.35 -14.53 9.47
N PRO A 199 15.51 -13.83 9.39
CA PRO A 199 16.05 -12.92 10.40
C PRO A 199 15.15 -11.68 10.59
N PRO A 200 15.16 -11.02 11.76
CA PRO A 200 14.38 -9.80 11.99
C PRO A 200 14.77 -8.67 11.03
N ASP A 201 13.78 -8.07 10.38
CA ASP A 201 13.93 -6.91 9.50
C ASP A 201 12.57 -6.18 9.39
N PHE A 202 12.53 -5.04 8.68
CA PHE A 202 11.28 -4.52 8.15
C PHE A 202 10.69 -5.50 7.14
N HIS A 203 9.37 -5.57 7.09
CA HIS A 203 8.66 -6.47 6.19
C HIS A 203 7.77 -5.72 5.22
N ALA A 204 7.58 -6.32 4.06
CA ALA A 204 6.70 -5.84 3.03
C ALA A 204 5.82 -6.95 2.49
N CYS A 205 4.56 -6.62 2.27
CA CYS A 205 3.57 -7.50 1.66
C CYS A 205 2.53 -6.63 0.95
N PHE A 206 1.32 -7.12 0.71
CA PHE A 206 0.31 -6.33 0.01
C PHE A 206 -1.10 -6.56 0.54
N GLU A 207 -1.96 -5.59 0.31
CA GLU A 207 -3.38 -5.67 0.61
C GLU A 207 -4.19 -5.62 -0.69
N ALA A 208 -5.26 -6.41 -0.79
CA ALA A 208 -6.20 -6.39 -1.90
C ALA A 208 -7.60 -6.01 -1.42
N TYR A 209 -8.31 -5.19 -2.21
CA TYR A 209 -9.65 -4.71 -1.88
C TYR A 209 -10.73 -5.69 -2.36
N ILE A 210 -11.31 -6.45 -1.43
CA ILE A 210 -12.26 -7.53 -1.71
C ILE A 210 -13.40 -7.47 -0.69
N GLY A 211 -14.65 -7.61 -1.13
CA GLY A 211 -15.82 -7.55 -0.23
C GLY A 211 -15.95 -6.20 0.51
N GLY A 212 -15.39 -5.12 -0.06
CA GLY A 212 -15.35 -3.81 0.59
C GLY A 212 -14.25 -3.64 1.64
N GLN A 213 -13.35 -4.63 1.81
CA GLN A 213 -12.29 -4.65 2.82
C GLN A 213 -10.90 -4.68 2.18
N TRP A 214 -9.91 -4.08 2.83
CA TRP A 214 -8.49 -4.30 2.52
C TRP A 214 -8.00 -5.55 3.26
N LEU A 215 -7.79 -6.63 2.52
CA LEU A 215 -7.34 -7.91 3.06
C LEU A 215 -5.84 -8.07 2.83
N ILE A 216 -5.12 -8.49 3.86
CA ILE A 216 -3.65 -8.62 3.84
C ILE A 216 -3.24 -9.98 3.27
N PHE A 217 -2.21 -9.99 2.42
CA PHE A 217 -1.63 -11.17 1.80
C PHE A 217 -0.10 -11.07 1.79
N ASP A 218 0.57 -12.17 2.09
CA ASP A 218 2.03 -12.26 2.08
C ASP A 218 2.48 -13.53 1.33
N ALA A 219 3.05 -13.34 0.14
CA ALA A 219 3.55 -14.43 -0.69
C ALA A 219 4.88 -15.02 -0.18
N THR A 220 5.60 -14.31 0.70
CA THR A 220 6.81 -14.84 1.33
C THR A 220 6.48 -15.90 2.38
N ARG A 221 5.32 -15.75 3.04
CA ARG A 221 4.86 -16.57 4.18
C ARG A 221 5.83 -16.57 5.37
N LEU A 222 6.66 -15.54 5.50
CA LEU A 222 7.70 -15.46 6.52
C LEU A 222 7.21 -14.98 7.89
N ALA A 223 6.01 -14.40 7.96
CA ALA A 223 5.43 -13.91 9.20
C ALA A 223 3.91 -14.17 9.25
N PRO A 224 3.35 -14.42 10.45
CA PRO A 224 1.90 -14.51 10.63
C PRO A 224 1.22 -13.17 10.36
N LEU A 225 0.11 -13.19 9.61
CA LEU A 225 -0.56 -11.97 9.15
C LEU A 225 -1.11 -11.10 10.29
N ASN A 226 -1.48 -11.71 11.43
CA ASN A 226 -1.91 -10.99 12.63
C ASN A 226 -0.75 -10.55 13.55
N GLY A 227 0.50 -10.77 13.12
CA GLY A 227 1.72 -10.32 13.79
C GLY A 227 2.35 -9.08 13.16
N LEU A 228 1.66 -8.46 12.19
CA LEU A 228 2.15 -7.30 11.46
C LEU A 228 1.71 -5.99 12.13
N VAL A 229 2.66 -5.06 12.31
CA VAL A 229 2.41 -3.69 12.78
C VAL A 229 2.70 -2.74 11.62
N ARG A 230 1.69 -2.01 11.16
CA ARG A 230 1.76 -1.19 9.95
C ARG A 230 2.63 0.05 10.16
N ILE A 231 3.54 0.31 9.22
CA ILE A 231 4.28 1.56 9.07
C ILE A 231 3.58 2.44 8.03
N GLY A 232 3.26 1.89 6.86
CA GLY A 232 2.59 2.65 5.81
C GLY A 232 1.91 1.78 4.75
N THR A 233 1.02 2.41 3.99
CA THR A 233 0.47 1.83 2.76
C THR A 233 0.59 2.80 1.59
N GLY A 234 0.64 2.28 0.38
CA GLY A 234 0.85 3.10 -0.81
C GLY A 234 0.61 2.33 -2.10
N ARG A 235 0.81 2.97 -3.25
CA ARG A 235 0.66 2.28 -4.53
C ARG A 235 1.76 1.25 -4.74
N ASP A 236 2.97 1.57 -4.32
CA ASP A 236 4.14 0.69 -4.25
C ASP A 236 5.19 1.29 -3.30
N ALA A 237 6.41 0.76 -3.29
CA ALA A 237 7.48 1.21 -2.41
C ALA A 237 7.93 2.66 -2.65
N ALA A 238 7.56 3.30 -3.78
CA ALA A 238 7.85 4.72 -3.99
C ALA A 238 7.11 5.62 -2.99
N ASP A 239 5.97 5.16 -2.47
CA ASP A 239 5.14 5.89 -1.51
C ASP A 239 5.47 5.54 -0.04
N THR A 240 6.32 4.53 0.21
CA THR A 240 6.54 3.96 1.56
C THR A 240 7.99 3.54 1.82
N ALA A 241 8.98 4.08 1.10
CA ALA A 241 10.38 3.71 1.30
C ALA A 241 10.84 4.00 2.73
N ILE A 242 11.54 3.03 3.36
CA ILE A 242 12.06 3.17 4.74
C ILE A 242 12.92 4.43 4.88
N GLY A 243 13.81 4.68 3.91
CA GLY A 243 14.63 5.89 3.85
C GLY A 243 14.89 6.31 2.40
N THR A 244 14.57 7.56 2.07
CA THR A 244 14.89 8.20 0.79
C THR A 244 15.97 9.24 1.01
N ILE A 245 17.09 9.07 0.31
CA ILE A 245 18.30 9.86 0.50
C ILE A 245 18.47 10.86 -0.65
N PHE A 246 18.65 12.12 -0.30
CA PHE A 246 19.03 13.20 -1.22
C PHE A 246 20.41 13.72 -0.80
N GLY A 247 21.46 13.21 -1.44
CA GLY A 247 22.84 13.53 -1.08
C GLY A 247 23.72 12.29 -1.05
N ARG A 248 24.77 12.33 -0.22
CA ARG A 248 25.79 11.27 -0.12
C ARG A 248 25.85 10.72 1.29
N MET A 249 25.01 9.72 1.55
CA MET A 249 25.03 8.93 2.77
C MET A 249 24.76 7.47 2.45
N LYS A 250 25.26 6.57 3.30
CA LYS A 250 25.18 5.12 3.12
C LYS A 250 24.70 4.48 4.41
N LEU A 251 23.72 3.59 4.32
CA LEU A 251 23.32 2.73 5.43
C LEU A 251 24.46 1.72 5.71
N GLU A 252 24.94 1.69 6.94
CA GLU A 252 25.97 0.77 7.41
C GLU A 252 25.37 -0.44 8.14
N SER A 253 24.34 -0.22 8.95
CA SER A 253 23.67 -1.29 9.68
C SER A 253 22.20 -0.96 9.92
N ILE A 254 21.42 -2.04 10.05
CA ILE A 254 20.02 -2.01 10.40
C ILE A 254 19.75 -3.12 11.42
N SER A 255 18.95 -2.82 12.42
CA SER A 255 18.41 -3.78 13.38
C SER A 255 16.94 -3.45 13.59
N VAL A 256 16.08 -4.46 13.49
CA VAL A 256 14.63 -4.31 13.64
C VAL A 256 14.15 -5.42 14.56
N MET A 257 13.22 -5.12 15.45
CA MET A 257 12.56 -6.12 16.28
C MET A 257 11.06 -5.83 16.34
N ASN A 258 10.29 -6.90 16.46
CA ASN A 258 8.88 -6.87 16.77
C ASN A 258 8.59 -8.06 17.68
N ASP A 259 8.29 -7.77 18.94
CA ASP A 259 7.96 -8.76 19.95
C ASP A 259 6.55 -8.51 20.48
N LEU A 260 5.97 -9.51 21.11
CA LEU A 260 4.76 -9.31 21.89
C LEU A 260 5.05 -8.40 23.08
N ALA A 261 4.12 -7.49 23.40
CA ALA A 261 4.22 -6.74 24.65
C ALA A 261 4.09 -7.70 25.84
N PRO A 262 4.72 -7.41 27.00
CA PRO A 262 4.69 -8.28 28.16
C PRO A 262 3.26 -8.70 28.57
N GLY A 263 3.05 -9.99 28.78
CA GLY A 263 1.76 -10.55 29.20
C GLY A 263 0.79 -10.90 28.07
N GLN A 264 1.19 -10.75 26.80
CA GLN A 264 0.40 -11.17 25.63
C GLN A 264 0.73 -12.59 25.14
N GLU A 265 1.74 -13.26 25.71
CA GLU A 265 2.30 -14.50 25.18
C GLU A 265 1.30 -15.65 25.18
N ASN A 266 0.43 -15.70 26.19
CA ASN A 266 -0.59 -16.75 26.32
C ASN A 266 -1.88 -16.46 25.52
N SER A 267 -2.07 -15.23 25.06
CA SER A 267 -3.27 -14.80 24.33
C SER A 267 -3.06 -14.75 22.82
N TYR A 268 -1.83 -14.54 22.36
CA TYR A 268 -1.51 -14.52 20.94
C TYR A 268 -1.54 -15.92 20.32
N LYS A 269 -2.34 -16.07 19.25
CA LYS A 269 -2.34 -17.25 18.40
C LYS A 269 -2.02 -16.80 16.98
N PRO A 270 -0.86 -17.19 16.40
CA PRO A 270 -0.55 -16.92 15.01
C PRO A 270 -1.64 -17.49 14.10
N ILE A 271 -2.13 -16.70 13.15
CA ILE A 271 -3.02 -17.20 12.10
C ILE A 271 -2.20 -18.11 11.18
N THR A 272 -2.61 -19.37 11.06
CA THR A 272 -1.89 -20.37 10.25
C THR A 272 -2.36 -20.36 8.79
N ARG A 273 -1.74 -21.21 7.95
CA ARG A 273 -2.20 -21.33 6.57
C ARG A 273 -3.55 -22.02 6.47
N GLU A 274 -3.79 -23.02 7.31
CA GLU A 274 -5.05 -23.73 7.43
C GLU A 274 -6.19 -22.77 7.82
N ASP A 275 -5.94 -21.84 8.75
CA ASP A 275 -6.91 -20.80 9.10
C ASP A 275 -7.29 -19.95 7.88
N LEU A 276 -6.34 -19.66 6.99
CA LEU A 276 -6.52 -18.82 5.80
C LEU A 276 -7.20 -19.52 4.62
N GLU A 277 -7.47 -20.83 4.71
CA GLU A 277 -8.27 -21.55 3.70
C GLU A 277 -9.73 -21.08 3.73
N VAL A 278 -10.25 -20.81 4.94
CA VAL A 278 -11.65 -20.42 5.15
C VAL A 278 -11.80 -19.01 5.72
N ASN A 279 -10.71 -18.35 6.10
CA ASN A 279 -10.73 -17.00 6.64
C ASN A 279 -9.82 -16.04 5.86
N ALA A 280 -10.18 -14.77 5.86
CA ALA A 280 -9.35 -13.67 5.41
C ALA A 280 -9.04 -12.73 6.57
N VAL A 281 -7.92 -12.02 6.48
CA VAL A 281 -7.45 -11.09 7.53
C VAL A 281 -7.43 -9.67 7.00
N SER A 282 -7.93 -8.73 7.81
CA SER A 282 -7.79 -7.28 7.58
C SER A 282 -7.04 -6.66 8.74
N LEU A 283 -6.14 -5.74 8.42
CA LEU A 283 -5.52 -4.84 9.40
C LEU A 283 -6.19 -3.47 9.41
N ASP A 284 -7.24 -3.27 8.60
CA ASP A 284 -8.15 -2.13 8.66
C ASP A 284 -9.42 -2.45 9.44
N SER A 285 -10.01 -1.44 10.07
CA SER A 285 -11.38 -1.51 10.56
C SER A 285 -12.38 -1.41 9.41
N LEU A 286 -13.48 -2.14 9.49
CA LEU A 286 -14.69 -1.85 8.72
C LEU A 286 -15.05 -0.36 8.90
N ALA A 287 -15.07 0.41 7.81
CA ALA A 287 -15.88 1.63 7.83
C ALA A 287 -17.32 1.19 8.14
N PRO A 288 -18.05 1.87 9.05
CA PRO A 288 -19.44 1.56 9.28
C PRO A 288 -20.17 1.60 7.92
N GLN A 289 -20.78 0.47 7.55
CA GLN A 289 -21.66 0.40 6.39
C GLN A 289 -22.68 1.55 6.53
N PRO A 290 -22.86 2.43 5.54
CA PRO A 290 -23.95 3.38 5.61
C PRO A 290 -25.24 2.57 5.77
N GLN A 291 -25.91 2.74 6.91
CA GLN A 291 -27.25 2.21 7.10
C GLN A 291 -28.08 2.62 5.88
N ASN A 292 -28.72 1.65 5.24
CA ASN A 292 -29.62 1.86 4.11
C ASN A 292 -30.48 3.10 4.37
N GLN A 293 -30.20 4.21 3.67
CA GLN A 293 -31.09 5.38 3.63
C GLN A 293 -32.32 5.07 2.76
N ARG A 294 -32.99 3.93 3.01
CA ARG A 294 -34.28 3.61 2.39
C ARG A 294 -35.48 4.12 3.18
N ASP A 295 -35.26 4.62 4.41
CA ASP A 295 -36.37 5.05 5.29
C ASP A 295 -36.55 6.57 5.39
N GLN A 296 -35.83 7.39 4.60
CA GLN A 296 -35.99 8.86 4.61
C GLN A 296 -36.61 9.46 3.33
N GLN A 297 -37.00 8.66 2.34
CA GLN A 297 -37.71 9.14 1.15
C GLN A 297 -39.25 9.02 1.21
N GLN A 298 -39.84 8.58 2.33
CA GLN A 298 -41.30 8.46 2.45
C GLN A 298 -42.02 9.64 3.11
N ASN A 299 -41.32 10.72 3.50
CA ASN A 299 -41.95 11.87 4.17
C ASN A 299 -41.58 13.24 3.54
N GLN A 300 -41.67 13.35 2.21
CA GLN A 300 -41.80 14.67 1.57
C GLN A 300 -43.26 14.88 1.12
N PRO A 301 -43.93 15.97 1.55
CA PRO A 301 -45.24 16.31 1.02
C PRO A 301 -45.13 16.72 -0.45
N PRO A 302 -46.16 16.47 -1.28
CA PRO A 302 -46.10 16.74 -2.71
C PRO A 302 -45.94 18.24 -2.97
N VAL A 303 -44.93 18.58 -3.76
CA VAL A 303 -44.73 19.93 -4.30
C VAL A 303 -45.89 20.23 -5.24
N GLN A 304 -46.70 21.22 -4.88
CA GLN A 304 -47.76 21.75 -5.73
C GLN A 304 -47.14 22.35 -6.99
N GLY A 305 -47.52 21.80 -8.14
CA GLY A 305 -47.17 22.33 -9.45
C GLY A 305 -47.86 23.67 -9.69
N ASN A 306 -47.07 24.68 -10.03
CA ASN A 306 -47.58 25.91 -10.62
C ASN A 306 -47.21 25.92 -12.10
N ALA A 307 -48.25 25.84 -12.94
CA ALA A 307 -48.18 26.00 -14.37
C ALA A 307 -48.20 27.50 -14.74
N ASN A 308 -47.23 27.94 -15.55
CA ASN A 308 -47.39 29.06 -16.49
C ASN A 308 -46.25 28.99 -17.52
N GLN A 309 -46.50 28.42 -18.70
CA GLN A 309 -46.87 29.10 -19.96
C GLN A 309 -45.78 29.98 -20.59
N ASN A 310 -45.33 29.50 -21.77
CA ASN A 310 -44.97 30.21 -23.00
C ASN A 310 -43.85 31.26 -23.00
N ALA A 311 -42.72 30.90 -23.63
CA ALA A 311 -42.00 31.79 -24.56
C ALA A 311 -41.19 30.97 -25.58
N ALA A 312 -41.36 31.28 -26.87
CA ALA A 312 -40.70 30.67 -28.02
C ALA A 312 -39.19 31.01 -28.11
N PRO A 313 -38.36 30.22 -28.82
CA PRO A 313 -36.95 30.51 -28.99
C PRO A 313 -36.71 31.50 -30.16
N ALA A 314 -35.98 32.57 -29.89
CA ALA A 314 -35.45 33.49 -30.92
C ALA A 314 -34.04 33.06 -31.37
N PRO A 315 -33.59 33.44 -32.59
CA PRO A 315 -32.58 32.70 -33.35
C PRO A 315 -31.14 33.05 -33.00
N ALA A 316 -30.24 32.11 -33.30
CA ALA A 316 -28.80 32.21 -33.10
C ALA A 316 -28.14 33.31 -33.97
N PRO A 317 -27.18 34.08 -33.45
CA PRO A 317 -26.37 34.99 -34.26
C PRO A 317 -25.22 34.26 -34.97
N ALA A 318 -24.92 34.78 -36.15
CA ALA A 318 -24.05 34.22 -37.17
C ALA A 318 -22.57 34.15 -36.79
N ASN A 319 -21.95 33.10 -37.33
CA ASN A 319 -20.54 32.75 -37.33
C ASN A 319 -19.72 33.78 -38.13
N ASN A 320 -18.65 34.33 -37.56
CA ASN A 320 -17.62 35.01 -38.34
C ASN A 320 -16.28 34.95 -37.60
N ASN A 321 -15.45 33.96 -37.92
CA ASN A 321 -14.02 33.98 -37.62
C ASN A 321 -13.26 33.15 -38.67
N ASN A 322 -12.79 33.85 -39.70
CA ASN A 322 -11.72 33.41 -40.57
C ASN A 322 -10.40 33.46 -39.79
N ALA A 323 -9.80 32.30 -39.52
CA ALA A 323 -8.41 32.18 -39.12
C ALA A 323 -7.75 31.06 -39.97
N PRO A 324 -6.54 31.28 -40.51
CA PRO A 324 -5.89 30.31 -41.38
C PRO A 324 -5.37 29.11 -40.58
N ALA A 325 -5.45 27.92 -41.19
CA ALA A 325 -5.02 26.65 -40.60
C ALA A 325 -3.50 26.63 -40.28
N PRO A 326 -3.07 26.04 -39.16
CA PRO A 326 -1.66 25.82 -38.89
C PRO A 326 -1.10 24.67 -39.74
N ALA A 327 0.12 24.85 -40.23
CA ALA A 327 0.88 23.85 -40.98
C ALA A 327 1.20 22.59 -40.13
N PRO A 328 1.34 21.41 -40.75
CA PRO A 328 1.66 20.17 -40.02
C PRO A 328 3.08 20.20 -39.47
N ALA A 329 3.22 19.83 -38.18
CA ALA A 329 4.49 19.68 -37.50
C ALA A 329 5.27 18.48 -38.06
N GLN A 330 6.54 18.71 -38.41
CA GLN A 330 7.50 17.68 -38.81
C GLN A 330 7.99 16.91 -37.57
N GLU A 331 7.99 15.57 -37.66
CA GLU A 331 8.65 14.68 -36.68
C GLU A 331 10.18 14.84 -36.73
N PRO A 332 10.88 14.86 -35.58
CA PRO A 332 12.33 14.80 -35.58
C PRO A 332 12.83 13.36 -35.77
N ALA A 333 13.77 13.20 -36.71
CA ALA A 333 14.51 11.96 -36.98
C ALA A 333 15.36 11.50 -35.76
N PRO A 334 15.66 10.19 -35.64
CA PRO A 334 16.38 9.65 -34.51
C PRO A 334 17.87 10.00 -34.58
N VAL A 335 18.43 10.46 -33.46
CA VAL A 335 19.88 10.63 -33.29
C VAL A 335 20.45 9.30 -32.81
N SER A 336 21.43 8.82 -33.57
CA SER A 336 22.30 7.64 -33.34
C SER A 336 23.13 7.72 -32.08
#